data_AF-J2H934-F1
#
_entry.id   AF-J2H934-F1
#
_cell.length_a   1.000
_cell.length_b   1.000
_cell.length_c   1.000
_cell.angle_alpha   90.00
_cell.angle_beta   90.00
_cell.angle_gamma   90.00
#
_symmetry.space_group_name_H-M   'P 1'
#
loop_
_entity.id
_entity.type
_entity.pdbx_description
1 polymer ?
#
loop_
_entity_poly.entity_id
_entity_poly.type
_entity_poly.pdbx_seq_one_letter_code
_entity_poly.pdbx_strand_id
1 'polypeptide(L)'
;MKVLFCSQPFQENKVDETYEYEYTCAKQLGLDIHLISLEQLIYHDNPLAAVKQIQPAPEKVTAIYRGWMLKPFLYQKLYDALLAKNIELINTPEKYVHCHYLPESYEVIKDFTPLSVWLHKEEIDASFENVHRIVNRFGQAPIMIKDYVKSRKHDWNEACYIPDASDKEKVQQVTSRFLELQQDELNEGVVFREFVKLQFLTHHSQSNMPLSQEYRVFFLDGEPMYMENYWEEGQYDDTPPNLQPFLEVAKKIKSRFFTMDIAKLENGSWTILELGDAQVSALLEQADRFEFFTKLKRNLS
;
A
#
# COMPACT_ATOMS: atom_id res chain seq x y z
N MET A 1 13.79 -17.72 -8.15
CA MET A 1 12.60 -17.26 -7.41
C MET A 1 11.33 -17.62 -8.20
N LYS A 2 10.18 -17.73 -7.52
CA LYS A 2 8.86 -17.85 -8.15
C LYS A 2 8.13 -16.50 -8.18
N VAL A 3 7.27 -16.29 -9.17
CA VAL A 3 6.36 -15.13 -9.23
C VAL A 3 4.92 -15.64 -9.28
N LEU A 4 4.11 -15.23 -8.32
CA LEU A 4 2.72 -15.64 -8.19
C LEU A 4 1.81 -14.51 -8.61
N PHE A 5 0.91 -14.75 -9.56
CA PHE A 5 -0.14 -13.81 -9.95
C PHE A 5 -1.52 -14.34 -9.55
N CYS A 6 -2.49 -13.46 -9.36
CA CYS A 6 -3.88 -13.89 -9.21
C CYS A 6 -4.47 -14.34 -10.55
N SER A 7 -5.26 -15.42 -10.51
CA SER A 7 -6.05 -15.87 -11.66
C SER A 7 -7.36 -15.09 -11.78
N GLN A 8 -8.00 -15.18 -12.94
CA GLN A 8 -9.35 -14.66 -13.12
C GLN A 8 -10.38 -15.47 -12.29
N PRO A 9 -11.47 -14.83 -11.82
CA PRO A 9 -12.41 -15.49 -10.90
C PRO A 9 -13.08 -16.78 -11.37
N PHE A 10 -13.28 -16.91 -12.67
CA PHE A 10 -13.94 -18.08 -13.27
C PHE A 10 -13.01 -18.87 -14.20
N GLN A 11 -11.74 -18.49 -14.29
CA GLN A 11 -10.75 -19.10 -15.16
C GLN A 11 -9.40 -19.19 -14.44
N GLU A 12 -9.25 -20.21 -13.59
CA GLU A 12 -8.05 -20.38 -12.76
C GLU A 12 -6.73 -20.55 -13.54
N ASN A 13 -6.80 -20.84 -14.86
CA ASN A 13 -5.63 -20.98 -15.74
C ASN A 13 -5.27 -19.71 -16.50
N LYS A 14 -5.99 -18.61 -16.24
CA LYS A 14 -5.77 -17.31 -16.89
C LYS A 14 -5.47 -16.28 -15.81
N VAL A 15 -4.46 -15.43 -16.04
CA VAL A 15 -4.12 -14.34 -15.13
C VAL A 15 -5.23 -13.28 -15.11
N ASP A 16 -5.42 -12.64 -13.96
CA ASP A 16 -6.21 -11.43 -13.83
C ASP A 16 -5.79 -10.39 -14.88
N GLU A 17 -6.76 -9.77 -15.54
CA GLU A 17 -6.53 -8.81 -16.63
C GLU A 17 -5.70 -7.60 -16.20
N THR A 18 -5.85 -7.18 -14.94
CA THR A 18 -5.09 -6.06 -14.35
C THR A 18 -3.59 -6.35 -14.32
N TYR A 19 -3.21 -7.63 -14.22
CA TYR A 19 -1.83 -8.07 -14.13
C TYR A 19 -1.33 -8.75 -15.42
N GLU A 20 -2.09 -8.73 -16.51
CA GLU A 20 -1.76 -9.46 -17.75
C GLU A 20 -0.44 -8.99 -18.37
N TYR A 21 -0.17 -7.68 -18.34
CA TYR A 21 1.08 -7.14 -18.88
C TYR A 21 2.28 -7.45 -17.97
N GLU A 22 2.12 -7.36 -16.64
CA GLU A 22 3.15 -7.81 -15.68
C GLU A 22 3.50 -9.29 -15.88
N TYR A 23 2.47 -10.14 -15.99
CA TYR A 23 2.60 -11.56 -16.26
C TYR A 23 3.35 -11.85 -17.57
N THR A 24 3.02 -11.10 -18.63
CA THR A 24 3.67 -11.24 -19.93
C THR A 24 5.15 -10.86 -19.88
N CYS A 25 5.50 -9.74 -19.23
CA CYS A 25 6.88 -9.31 -19.04
C CYS A 25 7.68 -10.35 -18.23
N ALA A 26 7.14 -10.81 -17.11
CA ALA A 26 7.75 -11.84 -16.28
C ALA A 26 8.01 -13.14 -17.09
N LYS A 27 7.04 -13.52 -17.94
CA LYS A 27 7.11 -14.73 -18.76
C LYS A 27 8.19 -14.61 -19.85
N GLN A 28 8.28 -13.45 -20.51
CA GLN A 28 9.32 -13.17 -21.50
C GLN A 28 10.73 -13.22 -20.90
N LEU A 29 10.87 -12.83 -19.63
CA LEU A 29 12.13 -12.94 -18.87
C LEU A 29 12.45 -14.36 -18.38
N GLY A 30 11.58 -15.34 -18.67
CA GLY A 30 11.75 -16.74 -18.27
C GLY A 30 11.66 -16.93 -16.75
N LEU A 31 10.89 -16.10 -16.04
CA LEU A 31 10.62 -16.31 -14.63
C LEU A 31 9.71 -17.53 -14.42
N ASP A 32 9.88 -18.21 -13.28
CA ASP A 32 9.04 -19.33 -12.88
C ASP A 32 7.72 -18.80 -12.32
N ILE A 33 6.67 -18.81 -13.15
CA ILE A 33 5.41 -18.14 -12.88
C ILE A 33 4.32 -19.14 -12.51
N HIS A 34 3.51 -18.77 -11.53
CA HIS A 34 2.32 -19.52 -11.14
C HIS A 34 1.12 -18.62 -10.91
N LEU A 35 -0.06 -19.23 -10.92
CA LEU A 35 -1.32 -18.57 -10.62
C LEU A 35 -1.88 -19.06 -9.28
N ILE A 36 -2.55 -18.15 -8.56
CA ILE A 36 -3.32 -18.44 -7.35
C ILE A 36 -4.78 -18.00 -7.54
N SER A 37 -5.73 -18.76 -6.99
CA SER A 37 -7.14 -18.35 -6.98
C SER A 37 -7.46 -17.55 -5.72
N LEU A 38 -7.77 -16.27 -5.89
CA LEU A 38 -8.24 -15.43 -4.80
C LEU A 38 -9.66 -15.78 -4.37
N GLU A 39 -10.44 -16.43 -5.23
CA GLU A 39 -11.81 -16.83 -4.94
C GLU A 39 -11.82 -17.93 -3.91
N GLN A 40 -10.94 -18.92 -4.09
CA GLN A 40 -10.72 -19.98 -3.11
C GLN A 40 -10.22 -19.40 -1.79
N LEU A 41 -9.30 -18.43 -1.82
CA LEU A 41 -8.75 -17.83 -0.62
C LEU A 41 -9.74 -16.95 0.15
N ILE A 42 -10.41 -16.03 -0.55
CA ILE A 42 -11.20 -14.94 0.03
C ILE A 42 -12.64 -15.38 0.28
N TYR A 43 -13.30 -16.03 -0.69
CA TYR A 43 -14.73 -16.33 -0.61
C TYR A 43 -15.04 -17.75 -0.11
N HIS A 44 -14.11 -18.69 -0.31
CA HIS A 44 -14.28 -20.08 0.13
C HIS A 44 -13.45 -20.47 1.35
N ASP A 45 -12.62 -19.54 1.85
CA ASP A 45 -11.68 -19.76 2.94
C ASP A 45 -10.84 -21.06 2.80
N ASN A 46 -10.39 -21.33 1.58
CA ASN A 46 -9.70 -22.56 1.22
C ASN A 46 -8.31 -22.25 0.63
N PRO A 47 -7.33 -21.93 1.49
CA PRO A 47 -5.99 -21.53 1.04
C PRO A 47 -5.25 -22.68 0.33
N LEU A 48 -5.52 -23.94 0.67
CA LEU A 48 -4.92 -25.10 -0.03
C LEU A 48 -5.43 -25.22 -1.47
N ALA A 49 -6.73 -24.98 -1.70
CA ALA A 49 -7.28 -24.94 -3.05
C ALA A 49 -6.78 -23.72 -3.83
N ALA A 50 -6.57 -22.57 -3.17
CA ALA A 50 -6.04 -21.36 -3.79
C ALA A 50 -4.67 -21.57 -4.44
N VAL A 51 -3.83 -22.43 -3.86
CA VAL A 51 -2.46 -22.72 -4.36
C VAL A 51 -2.32 -24.09 -5.01
N LYS A 52 -3.42 -24.77 -5.34
CA LYS A 52 -3.41 -26.18 -5.78
C LYS A 52 -2.58 -26.45 -7.04
N GLN A 53 -2.50 -25.47 -7.94
CA GLN A 53 -1.77 -25.58 -9.20
C GLN A 53 -0.24 -25.51 -8.99
N ILE A 54 0.20 -25.05 -7.82
CA ILE A 54 1.61 -24.89 -7.50
C ILE A 54 2.15 -26.19 -6.93
N GLN A 55 3.15 -26.77 -7.61
CA GLN A 55 3.82 -27.97 -7.14
C GLN A 55 4.71 -27.65 -5.93
N PRO A 56 4.77 -28.53 -4.91
CA PRO A 56 5.73 -28.41 -3.82
C PRO A 56 7.17 -28.36 -4.33
N ALA A 57 7.99 -27.50 -3.74
CA ALA A 57 9.42 -27.46 -3.99
C ALA A 57 10.15 -28.48 -3.08
N PRO A 58 11.23 -29.12 -3.55
CA PRO A 58 12.02 -30.05 -2.72
C PRO A 58 12.76 -29.36 -1.57
N GLU A 59 13.15 -28.10 -1.78
CA GLU A 59 13.79 -27.22 -0.81
C GLU A 59 13.04 -25.89 -0.76
N LYS A 60 13.27 -25.10 0.30
CA LYS A 60 12.62 -23.80 0.46
C LYS A 60 13.06 -22.86 -0.68
N VAL A 61 12.09 -22.29 -1.39
CA VAL A 61 12.30 -21.32 -2.46
C VAL A 61 11.55 -20.01 -2.19
N THR A 62 12.20 -18.89 -2.48
CA THR A 62 11.56 -17.57 -2.37
C THR A 62 10.58 -17.33 -3.51
N ALA A 63 9.43 -16.75 -3.17
CA ALA A 63 8.43 -16.27 -4.10
C ALA A 63 8.06 -14.81 -3.84
N ILE A 64 7.56 -14.14 -4.87
CA ILE A 64 6.84 -12.88 -4.74
C ILE A 64 5.40 -13.10 -5.15
N TYR A 65 4.49 -12.41 -4.47
CA TYR A 65 3.12 -12.24 -4.94
C TYR A 65 3.01 -10.92 -5.72
N ARG A 66 2.28 -10.92 -6.83
CA ARG A 66 1.90 -9.74 -7.61
C ARG A 66 0.41 -9.84 -7.88
N GLY A 67 -0.38 -9.13 -7.08
CA GLY A 67 -1.83 -9.23 -7.12
C GLY A 67 -2.51 -8.26 -6.18
N TRP A 68 -3.82 -8.43 -6.05
CA TRP A 68 -4.65 -7.56 -5.22
C TRP A 68 -4.25 -7.59 -3.74
N MET A 69 -4.46 -6.45 -3.10
CA MET A 69 -4.29 -6.27 -1.67
C MET A 69 -5.15 -7.24 -0.86
N LEU A 70 -4.57 -7.87 0.17
CA LEU A 70 -5.24 -8.83 1.03
C LEU A 70 -5.31 -8.30 2.45
N LYS A 71 -6.41 -8.55 3.16
CA LYS A 71 -6.42 -8.36 4.62
C LYS A 71 -5.30 -9.24 5.23
N PRO A 72 -4.57 -8.79 6.26
CA PRO A 72 -3.44 -9.52 6.82
C PRO A 72 -3.72 -10.98 7.17
N PHE A 73 -4.91 -11.30 7.69
CA PHE A 73 -5.27 -12.68 8.01
C PHE A 73 -5.39 -13.57 6.75
N LEU A 74 -5.81 -13.01 5.61
CA LEU A 74 -5.85 -13.72 4.32
C LEU A 74 -4.43 -13.88 3.76
N TYR A 75 -3.59 -12.85 3.90
CA TYR A 75 -2.19 -12.93 3.54
C TYR A 75 -1.45 -14.01 4.34
N GLN A 76 -1.70 -14.11 5.66
CA GLN A 76 -1.18 -15.18 6.52
C GLN A 76 -1.61 -16.57 6.01
N LYS A 77 -2.91 -16.76 5.72
CA LYS A 77 -3.43 -18.03 5.18
C LYS A 77 -2.76 -18.42 3.85
N LEU A 78 -2.57 -17.45 2.96
CA LEU A 78 -1.85 -17.66 1.70
C LEU A 78 -0.39 -18.04 1.95
N TYR A 79 0.29 -17.30 2.83
CA TYR A 79 1.68 -17.55 3.21
C TYR A 79 1.86 -18.98 3.77
N ASP A 80 1.01 -19.41 4.70
CA ASP A 80 1.11 -20.73 5.32
C ASP A 80 0.88 -21.86 4.32
N ALA A 81 -0.09 -21.71 3.41
CA ALA A 81 -0.35 -22.70 2.36
C ALA A 81 0.79 -22.83 1.34
N LEU A 82 1.48 -21.73 1.03
CA LEU A 82 2.68 -21.74 0.21
C LEU A 82 3.88 -22.32 0.98
N LEU A 83 4.03 -21.98 2.25
CA LEU A 83 5.14 -22.47 3.07
C LEU A 83 5.05 -23.98 3.27
N ALA A 84 3.84 -24.55 3.38
CA ALA A 84 3.61 -26.00 3.39
C ALA A 84 4.07 -26.70 2.09
N LYS A 85 4.27 -25.93 1.00
CA LYS A 85 4.84 -26.37 -0.28
C LYS A 85 6.33 -26.00 -0.43
N ASN A 86 7.01 -25.60 0.65
CA ASN A 86 8.37 -25.05 0.64
C ASN A 86 8.51 -23.76 -0.19
N ILE A 87 7.45 -22.95 -0.30
CA ILE A 87 7.47 -21.69 -1.03
C ILE A 87 7.26 -20.57 -0.01
N GLU A 88 8.28 -19.73 0.17
CA GLU A 88 8.25 -18.64 1.15
C GLU A 88 8.07 -17.29 0.43
N LEU A 89 7.01 -16.55 0.75
CA LEU A 89 6.83 -15.20 0.21
C LEU A 89 7.84 -14.23 0.83
N ILE A 90 8.35 -13.30 0.01
CA ILE A 90 9.47 -12.44 0.40
C ILE A 90 9.16 -11.45 1.50
N ASN A 91 7.88 -11.13 1.68
CA ASN A 91 7.47 -10.61 2.97
C ASN A 91 6.75 -11.72 3.72
N THR A 92 7.24 -11.99 4.92
CA THR A 92 6.47 -12.75 5.90
C THR A 92 5.23 -11.93 6.27
N PRO A 93 4.20 -12.53 6.88
CA PRO A 93 3.00 -11.81 7.26
C PRO A 93 3.26 -10.60 8.16
N GLU A 94 4.27 -10.67 9.04
CA GLU A 94 4.69 -9.53 9.87
C GLU A 94 5.30 -8.40 9.04
N LYS A 95 6.12 -8.74 8.03
CA LYS A 95 6.73 -7.77 7.10
C LYS A 95 5.69 -7.15 6.18
N TYR A 96 4.68 -7.93 5.79
CA TYR A 96 3.52 -7.46 5.04
C TYR A 96 2.80 -6.38 5.86
N VAL A 97 2.36 -6.74 7.07
CA VAL A 97 1.68 -5.84 8.00
C VAL A 97 2.49 -4.57 8.27
N HIS A 98 3.80 -4.68 8.47
CA HIS A 98 4.67 -3.54 8.77
C HIS A 98 4.59 -2.41 7.74
N CYS A 99 4.53 -2.74 6.44
CA CYS A 99 4.41 -1.76 5.36
C CYS A 99 2.98 -1.59 4.85
N HIS A 100 2.04 -2.44 5.28
CA HIS A 100 0.66 -2.41 4.84
C HIS A 100 -0.21 -1.51 5.74
N TYR A 101 0.05 -1.53 7.06
CA TYR A 101 -0.65 -0.73 8.04
C TYR A 101 0.22 0.45 8.48
N LEU A 102 -0.28 1.67 8.29
CA LEU A 102 0.45 2.90 8.66
C LEU A 102 0.96 2.89 10.12
N PRO A 103 0.17 2.50 11.14
CA PRO A 103 0.65 2.44 12.52
C PRO A 103 1.92 1.63 12.74
N GLU A 104 2.10 0.55 11.96
CA GLU A 104 3.16 -0.43 12.17
C GLU A 104 4.54 0.06 11.68
N SER A 105 4.57 1.03 10.78
CA SER A 105 5.80 1.67 10.29
C SER A 105 5.96 3.11 10.75
N TYR A 106 4.94 3.72 11.34
CA TYR A 106 4.94 5.15 11.68
C TYR A 106 6.17 5.58 12.49
N GLU A 107 6.55 4.83 13.52
CA GLU A 107 7.70 5.18 14.36
C GLU A 107 9.02 5.25 13.59
N VAL A 108 9.14 4.50 12.48
CA VAL A 108 10.34 4.51 11.63
C VAL A 108 10.35 5.73 10.70
N ILE A 109 9.18 6.18 10.25
CA ILE A 109 9.03 7.24 9.25
C ILE A 109 8.60 8.60 9.81
N LYS A 110 8.29 8.71 11.12
CA LYS A 110 7.68 9.88 11.76
C LYS A 110 8.38 11.22 11.52
N ASP A 111 9.70 11.20 11.31
CA ASP A 111 10.50 12.41 11.05
C ASP A 111 10.37 12.90 9.59
N PHE A 112 9.78 12.09 8.71
CA PHE A 112 9.64 12.35 7.27
C PHE A 112 8.19 12.31 6.79
N THR A 113 7.23 12.05 7.68
CA THR A 113 5.81 11.88 7.33
C THR A 113 4.94 12.81 8.20
N PRO A 114 3.80 13.31 7.69
CA PRO A 114 2.86 14.11 8.49
C PRO A 114 2.51 13.48 9.83
N LEU A 115 2.32 14.32 10.85
CA LEU A 115 1.92 13.87 12.18
C LEU A 115 0.66 13.00 12.06
N SER A 116 0.69 11.80 12.65
CA SER A 116 -0.42 10.85 12.60
C SER A 116 -0.68 10.27 13.97
N VAL A 117 -1.96 10.10 14.31
CA VAL A 117 -2.45 9.43 15.51
C VAL A 117 -3.60 8.53 15.11
N TRP A 118 -3.88 7.48 15.87
CA TRP A 118 -4.87 6.49 15.49
C TRP A 118 -5.55 5.88 16.70
N LEU A 119 -6.69 5.25 16.44
CA LEU A 119 -7.41 4.41 17.38
C LEU A 119 -7.88 3.15 16.66
N HIS A 120 -7.93 2.03 17.36
CA HIS A 120 -8.69 0.87 16.92
C HIS A 120 -10.19 1.17 16.93
N LYS A 121 -10.95 0.44 16.10
CA LYS A 121 -12.41 0.60 16.02
C LYS A 121 -13.09 0.42 17.37
N GLU A 122 -12.62 -0.53 18.17
CA GLU A 122 -13.15 -0.84 19.50
C GLU A 122 -12.97 0.34 20.47
N GLU A 123 -11.86 1.09 20.35
CA GLU A 123 -11.62 2.27 21.18
C GLU A 123 -12.55 3.43 20.81
N ILE A 124 -12.87 3.57 19.52
CA ILE A 124 -13.82 4.58 19.04
C ILE A 124 -15.23 4.22 19.52
N ASP A 125 -15.62 2.95 19.40
CA ASP A 125 -16.93 2.45 19.83
C ASP A 125 -17.13 2.53 21.34
N ALA A 126 -16.06 2.32 22.11
CA ALA A 126 -16.11 2.45 23.57
C ALA A 126 -16.42 3.89 24.02
N SER A 127 -15.85 4.89 23.34
CA SER A 127 -16.18 6.30 23.58
C SER A 127 -15.63 7.20 22.47
N PHE A 128 -16.50 8.00 21.86
CA PHE A 128 -16.06 9.02 20.90
C PHE A 128 -15.16 10.10 21.53
N GLU A 129 -15.18 10.28 22.86
CA GLU A 129 -14.23 11.17 23.53
C GLU A 129 -12.77 10.68 23.40
N ASN A 130 -12.53 9.39 23.12
CA ASN A 130 -11.20 8.91 22.78
C ASN A 130 -10.67 9.57 21.51
N VAL A 131 -11.53 9.74 20.49
CA VAL A 131 -11.19 10.47 19.26
C VAL A 131 -10.83 11.91 19.61
N HIS A 132 -11.71 12.63 20.33
CA HIS A 132 -11.43 14.01 20.74
C HIS A 132 -10.11 14.15 21.51
N ARG A 133 -9.81 13.21 22.41
CA ARG A 133 -8.56 13.21 23.17
C ARG A 133 -7.33 13.13 22.28
N ILE A 134 -7.31 12.24 21.28
CA ILE A 134 -6.13 12.06 20.42
C ILE A 134 -5.98 13.19 19.39
N VAL A 135 -7.09 13.71 18.84
CA VAL A 135 -7.03 14.76 17.82
C VAL A 135 -6.65 16.13 18.39
N ASN A 136 -6.79 16.33 19.72
CA ASN A 136 -6.29 17.54 20.40
C ASN A 136 -4.81 17.83 20.11
N ARG A 137 -4.01 16.81 19.77
CA ARG A 137 -2.61 16.97 19.40
C ARG A 137 -2.40 17.86 18.15
N PHE A 138 -3.42 18.01 17.31
CA PHE A 138 -3.37 18.85 16.11
C PHE A 138 -3.81 20.31 16.37
N GLY A 139 -4.43 20.61 17.52
CA GLY A 139 -4.98 21.94 17.78
C GLY A 139 -6.02 22.33 16.72
N GLN A 140 -5.84 23.50 16.09
CA GLN A 140 -6.70 23.99 15.01
C GLN A 140 -6.23 23.61 13.60
N ALA A 141 -5.18 22.79 13.49
CA ALA A 141 -4.67 22.39 12.18
C ALA A 141 -5.71 21.53 11.43
N PRO A 142 -5.79 21.67 10.10
CA PRO A 142 -6.58 20.77 9.28
C PRO A 142 -5.98 19.36 9.33
N ILE A 143 -6.86 18.36 9.29
CA ILE A 143 -6.49 16.94 9.30
C ILE A 143 -7.24 16.16 8.23
N MET A 144 -6.66 15.03 7.85
CA MET A 144 -7.29 14.01 7.03
C MET A 144 -7.54 12.75 7.86
N ILE A 145 -8.54 11.96 7.46
CA ILE A 145 -8.81 10.64 8.01
C ILE A 145 -8.68 9.55 6.96
N LYS A 146 -8.14 8.41 7.39
CA LYS A 146 -8.08 7.16 6.63
C LYS A 146 -8.19 5.98 7.59
N ASP A 147 -8.39 4.77 7.09
CA ASP A 147 -8.16 3.58 7.90
C ASP A 147 -6.66 3.26 7.88
N TYR A 148 -6.24 2.10 8.39
CA TYR A 148 -4.82 1.78 8.46
C TYR A 148 -4.16 1.66 7.07
N VAL A 149 -4.95 1.57 6.00
CA VAL A 149 -4.53 1.34 4.62
C VAL A 149 -5.04 2.42 3.65
N LYS A 150 -6.36 2.65 3.56
CA LYS A 150 -7.04 3.43 2.52
C LYS A 150 -7.79 4.63 3.08
N SER A 151 -7.82 5.69 2.29
CA SER A 151 -8.65 6.89 2.50
C SER A 151 -9.82 6.94 1.52
N ARG A 152 -10.89 7.67 1.87
CA ARG A 152 -12.06 7.92 0.99
C ARG A 152 -11.89 9.23 0.21
N LYS A 153 -10.88 9.32 -0.67
CA LYS A 153 -10.57 10.57 -1.41
C LYS A 153 -11.74 11.09 -2.26
N HIS A 154 -12.58 10.18 -2.76
CA HIS A 154 -13.78 10.54 -3.54
C HIS A 154 -14.87 11.22 -2.70
N ASP A 155 -14.86 11.02 -1.38
CA ASP A 155 -15.80 11.59 -0.41
C ASP A 155 -15.15 12.73 0.40
N TRP A 156 -14.29 13.53 -0.25
CA TRP A 156 -13.33 14.44 0.40
C TRP A 156 -13.91 15.24 1.58
N ASN A 157 -14.97 16.02 1.34
CA ASN A 157 -15.56 16.91 2.36
C ASN A 157 -16.46 16.17 3.37
N GLU A 158 -16.87 14.95 3.03
CA GLU A 158 -17.87 14.19 3.76
C GLU A 158 -17.23 13.21 4.74
N ALA A 159 -16.14 12.56 4.33
CA ALA A 159 -15.55 11.42 5.01
C ALA A 159 -14.00 11.38 4.94
N CYS A 160 -13.33 12.47 4.58
CA CYS A 160 -11.86 12.45 4.46
C CYS A 160 -11.17 13.67 5.09
N TYR A 161 -11.69 14.88 4.90
CA TYR A 161 -11.05 16.13 5.31
C TYR A 161 -11.80 16.83 6.44
N ILE A 162 -11.05 17.27 7.45
CA ILE A 162 -11.54 18.04 8.59
C ILE A 162 -10.73 19.35 8.63
N PRO A 163 -11.35 20.52 8.40
CA PRO A 163 -10.62 21.78 8.29
C PRO A 163 -10.05 22.30 9.60
N ASP A 164 -10.63 21.91 10.74
CA ASP A 164 -10.21 22.32 12.08
C ASP A 164 -10.37 21.12 13.04
N ALA A 165 -9.26 20.56 13.52
CA ALA A 165 -9.28 19.42 14.43
C ALA A 165 -9.85 19.74 15.83
N SER A 166 -10.01 21.02 16.19
CA SER A 166 -10.63 21.46 17.44
C SER A 166 -12.17 21.54 17.36
N ASP A 167 -12.74 21.49 16.16
CA ASP A 167 -14.18 21.40 15.94
C ASP A 167 -14.67 19.97 16.22
N LYS A 168 -15.07 19.74 17.47
CA LYS A 168 -15.56 18.44 17.93
C LYS A 168 -16.74 17.93 17.11
N GLU A 169 -17.68 18.79 16.72
CA GLU A 169 -18.85 18.38 15.95
C GLU A 169 -18.44 17.91 14.55
N LYS A 170 -17.57 18.67 13.88
CA LYS A 170 -17.07 18.29 12.55
C LYS A 170 -16.23 17.02 12.59
N VAL A 171 -15.36 16.87 13.59
CA VAL A 171 -14.58 15.63 13.80
C VAL A 171 -15.53 14.45 13.96
N GLN A 172 -16.57 14.58 14.78
CA GLN A 172 -17.54 13.50 14.98
C GLN A 172 -18.31 13.15 13.72
N GLN A 173 -18.79 14.17 12.99
CA GLN A 173 -19.53 13.99 11.75
C GLN A 173 -18.71 13.22 10.71
N VAL A 174 -17.51 13.71 10.40
CA VAL A 174 -16.67 13.16 9.32
C VAL A 174 -16.15 11.77 9.70
N THR A 175 -15.77 11.54 10.97
CA THR A 175 -15.30 10.23 11.44
C THR A 175 -16.42 9.18 11.41
N SER A 176 -17.61 9.54 11.90
CA SER A 176 -18.76 8.62 11.90
C SER A 176 -19.15 8.24 10.47
N ARG A 177 -19.13 9.23 9.56
CA ARG A 177 -19.43 8.99 8.15
C ARG A 177 -18.37 8.14 7.46
N PHE A 178 -17.09 8.35 7.76
CA PHE A 178 -16.02 7.48 7.26
C PHE A 178 -16.19 6.03 7.70
N LEU A 179 -16.50 5.80 8.98
CA LEU A 179 -16.77 4.46 9.51
C LEU A 179 -18.00 3.81 8.83
N GLU A 180 -19.07 4.58 8.63
CA GLU A 180 -20.28 4.13 7.94
C GLU A 180 -20.01 3.73 6.48
N LEU A 181 -19.10 4.43 5.79
CA LEU A 181 -18.73 4.12 4.41
C LEU A 181 -17.74 2.97 4.31
N GLN A 182 -16.84 2.80 5.30
CA GLN A 182 -15.89 1.68 5.33
C GLN A 182 -16.57 0.35 5.65
N GLN A 183 -17.50 0.31 6.61
CA GLN A 183 -18.20 -0.92 7.01
C GLN A 183 -17.23 -2.09 7.25
N ASP A 184 -17.50 -3.24 6.64
CA ASP A 184 -16.71 -4.46 6.73
C ASP A 184 -15.34 -4.35 6.03
N GLU A 185 -15.10 -3.30 5.24
CA GLU A 185 -13.82 -3.03 4.57
C GLU A 185 -12.84 -2.21 5.45
N LEU A 186 -13.26 -1.81 6.65
CA LEU A 186 -12.39 -1.11 7.60
C LEU A 186 -11.19 -1.99 8.00
N ASN A 187 -9.98 -1.43 7.88
CA ASN A 187 -8.75 -2.07 8.35
C ASN A 187 -8.41 -1.59 9.76
N GLU A 188 -8.78 -2.40 10.77
CA GLU A 188 -8.51 -2.28 12.22
C GLU A 188 -9.04 -1.02 12.93
N GLY A 189 -8.89 0.17 12.34
CA GLY A 189 -9.14 1.43 13.01
C GLY A 189 -9.03 2.64 12.10
N VAL A 190 -9.00 3.82 12.71
CA VAL A 190 -8.96 5.11 12.01
C VAL A 190 -7.68 5.85 12.36
N VAL A 191 -6.99 6.33 11.34
CA VAL A 191 -5.84 7.23 11.41
C VAL A 191 -6.33 8.66 11.16
N PHE A 192 -5.97 9.56 12.06
CA PHE A 192 -6.09 11.01 11.92
C PHE A 192 -4.70 11.56 11.63
N ARG A 193 -4.58 12.35 10.58
CA ARG A 193 -3.28 12.75 10.03
C ARG A 193 -3.28 14.23 9.69
N GLU A 194 -2.20 14.92 10.01
CA GLU A 194 -2.00 16.32 9.63
C GLU A 194 -2.17 16.49 8.12
N PHE A 195 -2.97 17.49 7.73
CA PHE A 195 -3.11 17.86 6.34
C PHE A 195 -1.95 18.78 5.94
N VAL A 196 -1.08 18.27 5.06
CA VAL A 196 0.03 19.04 4.49
C VAL A 196 -0.30 19.47 3.07
N LYS A 197 0.15 20.68 2.70
CA LYS A 197 -0.03 21.19 1.34
C LYS A 197 1.07 20.65 0.43
N LEU A 198 0.65 19.90 -0.57
CA LEU A 198 1.53 19.32 -1.58
C LEU A 198 1.69 20.28 -2.75
N GLN A 199 2.87 20.24 -3.39
CA GLN A 199 3.14 20.94 -4.62
C GLN A 199 2.16 20.46 -5.70
N PHE A 200 1.30 21.36 -6.15
CA PHE A 200 0.34 21.11 -7.22
C PHE A 200 1.05 20.70 -8.51
N LEU A 201 0.50 19.70 -9.19
CA LEU A 201 0.95 19.17 -10.46
C LEU A 201 -0.04 19.51 -11.58
N THR A 202 -1.27 19.03 -11.47
CA THR A 202 -2.37 19.28 -12.42
C THR A 202 -3.72 18.94 -11.76
N HIS A 203 -4.83 19.16 -12.45
CA HIS A 203 -6.11 18.54 -12.09
C HIS A 203 -6.28 17.23 -12.88
N HIS A 204 -6.77 16.19 -12.22
CA HIS A 204 -7.12 14.93 -12.86
C HIS A 204 -8.21 15.15 -13.91
N SER A 205 -8.01 14.68 -15.13
CA SER A 205 -8.87 14.94 -16.30
C SER A 205 -10.35 14.60 -16.08
N GLN A 206 -10.63 13.48 -15.41
CA GLN A 206 -12.00 13.01 -15.13
C GLN A 206 -12.62 13.58 -13.84
N SER A 207 -11.90 13.54 -12.71
CA SER A 207 -12.45 13.87 -11.39
C SER A 207 -12.24 15.33 -10.97
N ASN A 208 -11.40 16.06 -11.70
CA ASN A 208 -10.94 17.40 -11.36
C ASN A 208 -10.28 17.50 -9.96
N MET A 209 -9.82 16.37 -9.40
CA MET A 209 -9.05 16.34 -8.15
C MET A 209 -7.66 16.94 -8.38
N PRO A 210 -7.15 17.81 -7.49
CA PRO A 210 -5.78 18.29 -7.60
C PRO A 210 -4.80 17.15 -7.35
N LEU A 211 -3.87 16.97 -8.28
CA LEU A 211 -2.77 16.03 -8.21
C LEU A 211 -1.52 16.74 -7.71
N SER A 212 -0.65 15.99 -7.05
CA SER A 212 0.59 16.47 -6.46
C SER A 212 1.82 15.92 -7.18
N GLN A 213 2.96 16.61 -7.07
CA GLN A 213 4.24 16.01 -7.46
C GLN A 213 4.61 14.88 -6.50
N GLU A 214 4.28 13.66 -6.89
CA GLU A 214 4.41 12.45 -6.09
C GLU A 214 5.09 11.34 -6.88
N TYR A 215 6.02 10.64 -6.24
CA TYR A 215 6.78 9.55 -6.84
C TYR A 215 6.60 8.31 -5.99
N ARG A 216 6.39 7.16 -6.65
CA ARG A 216 6.44 5.86 -6.01
C ARG A 216 7.82 5.25 -6.21
N VAL A 217 8.47 4.91 -5.11
CA VAL A 217 9.76 4.23 -5.14
C VAL A 217 9.60 2.82 -4.57
N PHE A 218 9.89 1.82 -5.38
CA PHE A 218 10.01 0.43 -4.95
C PHE A 218 11.40 0.19 -4.37
N PHE A 219 11.44 -0.34 -3.15
CA PHE A 219 12.64 -0.72 -2.45
C PHE A 219 12.73 -2.24 -2.32
N LEU A 220 13.96 -2.75 -2.43
CA LEU A 220 14.28 -4.12 -2.13
C LEU A 220 15.50 -4.18 -1.20
N ASP A 221 15.34 -4.82 -0.04
CA ASP A 221 16.37 -4.96 0.99
C ASP A 221 16.98 -3.61 1.42
N GLY A 222 16.13 -2.57 1.48
CA GLY A 222 16.53 -1.21 1.87
C GLY A 222 17.12 -0.36 0.75
N GLU A 223 17.29 -0.91 -0.46
CA GLU A 223 17.84 -0.21 -1.62
C GLU A 223 16.76 0.14 -2.66
N PRO A 224 16.79 1.33 -3.26
CA PRO A 224 15.82 1.71 -4.28
C PRO A 224 16.03 0.87 -5.55
N MET A 225 14.98 0.17 -5.95
CA MET A 225 14.99 -0.73 -7.10
C MET A 225 14.40 -0.06 -8.34
N TYR A 226 13.21 0.54 -8.21
CA TYR A 226 12.45 1.10 -9.33
C TYR A 226 11.69 2.33 -8.85
N MET A 227 11.54 3.35 -9.69
CA MET A 227 10.86 4.58 -9.36
C MET A 227 10.01 5.02 -10.53
N GLU A 228 8.82 5.51 -10.22
CA GLU A 228 7.87 6.03 -11.20
C GLU A 228 7.16 7.28 -10.66
N ASN A 229 6.69 8.11 -11.59
CA ASN A 229 5.77 9.20 -11.30
C ASN A 229 4.44 8.60 -10.85
N TYR A 230 3.91 8.96 -9.67
CA TYR A 230 2.72 8.34 -9.10
C TYR A 230 1.45 8.58 -9.94
N TRP A 231 1.36 9.77 -10.53
CA TRP A 231 0.23 10.16 -11.39
C TRP A 231 0.61 10.01 -12.87
N GLU A 232 -0.33 9.49 -13.65
CA GLU A 232 -0.20 9.33 -15.11
C GLU A 232 -0.39 10.67 -15.86
N GLU A 233 -1.00 11.65 -15.18
CA GLU A 233 -1.27 12.97 -15.72
C GLU A 233 -0.36 14.05 -15.11
N GLY A 234 -0.04 15.05 -15.92
CA GLY A 234 0.73 16.22 -15.51
C GLY A 234 2.20 16.16 -15.92
N GLN A 235 2.85 17.32 -15.87
CA GLN A 235 4.28 17.45 -16.18
C GLN A 235 5.08 17.49 -14.88
N TYR A 236 5.81 16.41 -14.63
CA TYR A 236 6.74 16.33 -13.51
C TYR A 236 7.99 17.17 -13.74
N ASP A 237 8.67 17.52 -12.66
CA ASP A 237 9.97 18.17 -12.73
C ASP A 237 10.98 17.27 -13.44
N ASP A 238 11.87 17.87 -14.23
CA ASP A 238 12.95 17.14 -14.93
C ASP A 238 13.94 16.46 -13.97
N THR A 239 13.98 16.91 -12.71
CA THR A 239 14.85 16.36 -11.67
C THR A 239 14.01 15.57 -10.67
N PRO A 240 14.19 14.23 -10.57
CA PRO A 240 13.48 13.42 -9.60
C PRO A 240 13.89 13.76 -8.15
N PRO A 241 13.12 13.31 -7.14
CA PRO A 241 13.48 13.54 -5.74
C PRO A 241 14.88 13.00 -5.42
N ASN A 242 15.65 13.77 -4.66
CA ASN A 242 16.88 13.26 -4.07
C ASN A 242 16.50 12.23 -2.98
N LEU A 243 16.75 10.94 -3.25
CA LEU A 243 16.39 9.87 -2.34
C LEU A 243 17.31 9.74 -1.12
N GLN A 244 18.47 10.43 -1.11
CA GLN A 244 19.48 10.29 -0.06
C GLN A 244 18.92 10.44 1.38
N PRO A 245 18.01 11.40 1.69
CA PRO A 245 17.43 11.53 3.02
C PRO A 245 16.59 10.32 3.45
N PHE A 246 16.02 9.59 2.48
CA PHE A 246 15.12 8.45 2.72
C PHE A 246 15.86 7.11 2.80
N LEU A 247 17.11 7.01 2.33
CA LEU A 247 17.86 5.74 2.35
C LEU A 247 18.11 5.22 3.76
N GLU A 248 18.41 6.11 4.71
CA GLU A 248 18.62 5.71 6.12
C GLU A 248 17.32 5.31 6.82
N VAL A 249 16.18 5.82 6.35
CA VAL A 249 14.85 5.39 6.79
C VAL A 249 14.53 4.03 6.19
N ALA A 250 14.75 3.86 4.88
CA ALA A 250 14.51 2.62 4.14
C ALA A 250 15.24 1.42 4.75
N LYS A 251 16.49 1.60 5.22
CA LYS A 251 17.26 0.55 5.92
C LYS A 251 16.66 0.10 7.26
N LYS A 252 15.83 0.93 7.89
CA LYS A 252 15.17 0.62 9.17
C LYS A 252 13.80 -0.03 8.99
N ILE A 253 13.25 -0.01 7.77
CA ILE A 253 11.97 -0.64 7.45
C ILE A 253 12.11 -2.16 7.57
N LYS A 254 11.23 -2.76 8.37
CA LYS A 254 11.19 -4.20 8.63
C LYS A 254 10.38 -4.93 7.55
N SER A 255 10.68 -4.65 6.29
CA SER A 255 10.11 -5.33 5.13
C SER A 255 11.16 -5.38 4.04
N ARG A 256 11.22 -6.50 3.30
CA ARG A 256 12.23 -6.66 2.25
C ARG A 256 11.80 -5.93 1.00
N PHE A 257 10.54 -6.09 0.61
CA PHE A 257 10.02 -5.55 -0.64
C PHE A 257 8.85 -4.61 -0.36
N PHE A 258 9.08 -3.30 -0.47
CA PHE A 258 8.09 -2.29 -0.09
C PHE A 258 8.12 -1.09 -1.05
N THR A 259 7.05 -0.31 -1.06
CA THR A 259 6.97 0.97 -1.74
C THR A 259 7.03 2.11 -0.74
N MET A 260 7.60 3.23 -1.17
CA MET A 260 7.55 4.51 -0.46
C MET A 260 7.04 5.56 -1.45
N ASP A 261 5.89 6.14 -1.13
CA ASP A 261 5.29 7.21 -1.91
C ASP A 261 5.77 8.54 -1.32
N ILE A 262 6.50 9.32 -2.11
CA ILE A 262 7.17 10.55 -1.69
C ILE A 262 6.57 11.71 -2.47
N ALA A 263 6.05 12.71 -1.76
CA ALA A 263 5.49 13.90 -2.38
C ALA A 263 6.25 15.16 -2.01
N LYS A 264 6.28 16.11 -2.94
CA LYS A 264 6.87 17.43 -2.75
C LYS A 264 5.86 18.33 -2.04
N LEU A 265 6.29 19.04 -1.01
CA LEU A 265 5.51 20.07 -0.32
C LEU A 265 5.60 21.41 -1.08
N GLU A 266 4.65 22.32 -0.84
CA GLU A 266 4.67 23.67 -1.45
C GLU A 266 5.94 24.48 -1.09
N ASN A 267 6.59 24.17 0.03
CA ASN A 267 7.86 24.80 0.43
C ASN A 267 9.10 24.19 -0.27
N GLY A 268 8.91 23.21 -1.17
CA GLY A 268 9.97 22.54 -1.93
C GLY A 268 10.64 21.36 -1.23
N SER A 269 10.36 21.11 0.06
CA SER A 269 10.83 19.91 0.76
C SER A 269 10.00 18.67 0.38
N TRP A 270 10.45 17.48 0.78
CA TRP A 270 9.83 16.20 0.44
C TRP A 270 9.35 15.47 1.69
N THR A 271 8.23 14.76 1.57
CA THR A 271 7.64 13.97 2.65
C THR A 271 7.19 12.59 2.16
N ILE A 272 7.25 11.60 3.05
CA ILE A 272 6.67 10.27 2.84
C ILE A 272 5.16 10.37 3.07
N LEU A 273 4.37 10.09 2.04
CA LEU A 273 2.91 10.02 2.16
C LEU A 273 2.46 8.65 2.66
N GLU A 274 3.06 7.58 2.15
CA GLU A 274 2.63 6.22 2.40
C GLU A 274 3.79 5.24 2.23
N LEU A 275 3.79 4.18 3.04
CA LEU A 275 4.48 2.94 2.72
C LEU A 275 3.45 1.92 2.25
N GLY A 276 3.86 1.03 1.35
CA GLY A 276 3.04 -0.09 0.90
C GLY A 276 3.86 -1.37 0.82
N ASP A 277 3.21 -2.53 0.95
CA ASP A 277 3.85 -3.79 0.58
C ASP A 277 3.95 -3.90 -0.94
N ALA A 278 5.18 -4.01 -1.45
CA ALA A 278 5.42 -3.96 -2.89
C ALA A 278 4.95 -5.21 -3.64
N GLN A 279 4.42 -6.24 -2.97
CA GLN A 279 3.74 -7.35 -3.64
C GLN A 279 2.33 -6.97 -4.10
N VAL A 280 1.71 -5.98 -3.46
CA VAL A 280 0.33 -5.55 -3.74
C VAL A 280 0.22 -4.09 -4.18
N SER A 281 1.34 -3.36 -4.21
CA SER A 281 1.40 -2.04 -4.86
C SER A 281 1.35 -2.18 -6.37
N ALA A 282 0.35 -1.56 -6.99
CA ALA A 282 0.21 -1.53 -8.45
C ALA A 282 1.37 -0.78 -9.12
N LEU A 283 1.74 -1.25 -10.31
CA LEU A 283 2.52 -0.49 -11.28
C LEU A 283 1.55 0.28 -12.19
N LEU A 284 1.91 1.52 -12.52
CA LEU A 284 1.08 2.39 -13.35
C LEU A 284 1.08 1.95 -14.81
N GLU A 285 0.13 2.45 -15.61
CA GLU A 285 0.01 2.00 -17.00
C GLU A 285 1.27 2.29 -17.83
N GLN A 286 1.88 3.45 -17.61
CA GLN A 286 3.12 3.91 -18.26
C GLN A 286 4.40 3.28 -17.69
N ALA A 287 4.31 2.46 -16.65
CA ALA A 287 5.48 1.84 -16.05
C ALA A 287 6.20 0.92 -17.05
N ASP A 288 7.53 0.98 -17.09
CA ASP A 288 8.35 -0.02 -17.77
C ASP A 288 8.36 -1.31 -16.95
N ARG A 289 7.30 -2.09 -17.12
CA ARG A 289 7.10 -3.35 -16.39
C ARG A 289 8.17 -4.38 -16.75
N PHE A 290 8.75 -4.33 -17.95
CA PHE A 290 9.84 -5.21 -18.34
C PHE A 290 11.13 -4.89 -17.57
N GLU A 291 11.49 -3.61 -17.46
CA GLU A 291 12.63 -3.17 -16.64
C GLU A 291 12.39 -3.48 -15.15
N PHE A 292 11.17 -3.28 -14.64
CA PHE A 292 10.80 -3.64 -13.27
C PHE A 292 11.12 -5.10 -12.97
N PHE A 293 10.61 -6.05 -13.77
CA PHE A 293 10.88 -7.47 -13.57
C PHE A 293 12.34 -7.85 -13.86
N THR A 294 13.02 -7.14 -14.77
CA THR A 294 14.46 -7.34 -15.02
C THR A 294 15.27 -7.02 -13.77
N LYS A 295 15.02 -5.88 -13.13
CA LYS A 295 15.67 -5.49 -11.87
C LYS A 295 15.30 -6.42 -10.73
N LEU A 296 14.02 -6.79 -10.61
CA LEU A 296 13.54 -7.69 -9.57
C LEU A 296 14.21 -9.07 -9.68
N LYS A 297 14.28 -9.63 -10.89
CA LYS A 297 15.01 -10.87 -11.17
C LYS A 297 16.48 -10.74 -10.77
N ARG A 298 17.16 -9.66 -11.18
CA ARG A 298 18.58 -9.44 -10.88
C ARG A 298 18.87 -9.40 -9.38
N ASN A 299 18.00 -8.74 -8.60
CA ASN A 299 18.23 -8.50 -7.17
C ASN A 299 17.73 -9.66 -6.28
N LEU A 300 16.93 -10.59 -6.80
CA LEU A 300 16.38 -11.75 -6.08
C LEU A 300 16.87 -13.11 -6.59
N SER A 301 17.81 -13.10 -7.54
CA SER A 301 18.50 -14.31 -8.02
C SER A 301 19.64 -14.72 -7.10
#